data_AF-A0A963IQI2-F1
#
_entry.id   AF-A0A963IQI2-F1
#
_cell.length_a   1.000
_cell.length_b   1.000
_cell.length_c   1.000
_cell.angle_alpha   90.00
_cell.angle_beta   90.00
_cell.angle_gamma   90.00
#
_symmetry.space_group_name_H-M   'P 1'
#
loop_
_entity.id
_entity.type
_entity.pdbx_description
1 polymer ?
#
loop_
_entity_poly.entity_id
_entity_poly.type
_entity_poly.pdbx_seq_one_letter_code
_entity_poly.pdbx_strand_id
1 'polypeptide(L)' 'LLKGSIVVKKAYCDWERYKGFKAAMHEANFELIEIPHLRQSGKNSADIRLVVDALDLCYTKSHVDTFVIISG' A
#
# COMPACT_ATOMS: atom_id res chain seq x y z
N LEU A 1 4.20 18.40 -20.11
CA LEU A 1 3.44 17.71 -19.05
C LEU A 1 4.30 17.69 -17.78
N LEU A 2 3.95 18.46 -16.75
CA LEU A 2 4.60 18.35 -15.45
C LEU A 2 4.22 16.99 -14.84
N LYS A 3 5.22 16.16 -14.53
CA LYS A 3 4.99 14.92 -13.77
C LYS A 3 4.88 15.30 -12.30
N GLY A 4 3.77 14.93 -11.66
CA GLY A 4 3.66 15.01 -10.20
C GLY A 4 4.73 14.14 -9.53
N SER A 5 5.18 14.57 -8.37
CA SER A 5 6.12 13.80 -7.54
C SER A 5 5.38 12.73 -6.76
N ILE A 6 5.81 11.47 -6.89
CA ILE A 6 5.30 10.38 -6.04
C ILE A 6 5.99 10.48 -4.68
N VAL A 7 5.25 10.90 -3.66
CA VAL A 7 5.76 11.11 -2.30
C VAL A 7 5.58 9.90 -1.39
N VAL A 8 4.64 9.00 -1.71
CA VAL A 8 4.37 7.77 -0.96
C VAL A 8 4.11 6.62 -1.93
N LYS A 9 4.68 5.45 -1.64
CA LYS A 9 4.43 4.18 -2.32
C LYS A 9 4.31 3.08 -1.28
N LYS A 10 3.12 2.50 -1.13
CA LYS A 10 2.85 1.41 -0.19
C LYS A 10 2.19 0.25 -0.91
N ALA A 11 2.58 -0.97 -0.55
CA ALA A 11 1.98 -2.19 -1.07
C ALA A 11 1.53 -3.07 0.11
N TYR A 12 0.24 -3.41 0.16
CA TYR A 12 -0.40 -4.13 1.26
C TYR A 12 -0.63 -5.58 0.84
N CYS A 13 0.08 -6.52 1.46
CA CYS A 13 0.00 -7.92 1.05
C CYS A 13 0.47 -8.88 2.15
N ASP A 14 0.09 -10.15 2.02
CA ASP A 14 0.74 -11.25 2.73
C ASP A 14 2.05 -11.57 1.97
N TRP A 15 3.18 -10.98 2.37
CA TRP A 15 4.43 -11.13 1.64
C TRP A 15 5.06 -12.51 1.85
N GLU A 16 4.64 -13.24 2.88
CA GLU A 16 4.98 -14.65 3.04
C GLU A 16 4.31 -15.52 1.96
N ARG A 17 3.08 -15.20 1.57
CA ARG A 17 2.38 -15.87 0.47
C ARG A 17 2.91 -15.45 -0.91
N TYR A 18 3.30 -14.18 -1.06
CA TYR A 18 3.71 -13.58 -2.34
C TYR A 18 5.22 -13.27 -2.41
N LYS A 19 6.06 -14.13 -1.82
CA LYS A 19 7.54 -13.95 -1.75
C LYS A 19 8.20 -13.64 -3.09
N GLY A 20 7.73 -14.26 -4.18
CA GLY A 20 8.26 -14.06 -5.53
C GLY A 20 8.18 -12.61 -6.03
N PHE A 21 7.27 -11.81 -5.51
CA PHE A 21 7.10 -10.40 -5.90
C PHE A 21 7.79 -9.43 -4.95
N LYS A 22 8.26 -9.89 -3.78
CA LYS A 22 8.81 -9.04 -2.71
C LYS A 22 10.02 -8.24 -3.19
N ALA A 23 10.95 -8.89 -3.90
CA ALA A 23 12.16 -8.26 -4.42
C ALA A 23 11.82 -7.14 -5.43
N ALA A 24 11.01 -7.44 -6.45
CA ALA A 24 10.62 -6.48 -7.47
C ALA A 24 9.88 -5.26 -6.89
N MET A 25 9.00 -5.48 -5.90
CA MET A 25 8.29 -4.38 -5.23
C MET A 25 9.23 -3.51 -4.40
N HIS A 26 10.18 -4.13 -3.69
CA HIS A 26 11.19 -3.41 -2.92
C HIS A 26 12.12 -2.60 -3.85
N GLU A 27 12.58 -3.19 -4.96
CA GLU A 27 13.39 -2.50 -5.99
C GLU A 27 12.65 -1.30 -6.60
N ALA A 28 11.33 -1.38 -6.71
CA ALA A 28 10.47 -0.28 -7.18
C ALA A 28 10.20 0.81 -6.10
N ASN A 29 10.84 0.70 -4.93
CA ASN A 29 10.69 1.59 -3.76
C ASN A 29 9.28 1.59 -3.16
N PHE A 30 8.60 0.45 -3.13
CA PHE A 30 7.38 0.30 -2.33
C PHE A 30 7.74 -0.04 -0.88
N GLU A 31 7.11 0.65 0.06
CA GLU A 31 7.03 0.20 1.44
C GLU A 31 6.12 -1.04 1.48
N LEU A 32 6.68 -2.16 1.93
CA LEU A 32 6.00 -3.44 1.97
C LEU A 32 5.27 -3.59 3.30
N ILE A 33 3.96 -3.39 3.29
CA ILE A 33 3.11 -3.53 4.47
C ILE A 33 2.63 -4.97 4.55
N GLU A 34 3.03 -5.68 5.62
CA GLU A 34 2.64 -7.06 5.88
C GLU A 34 1.20 -7.15 6.39
N ILE A 35 0.37 -7.93 5.70
CA ILE A 35 -1.01 -8.25 6.06
C ILE A 35 -1.16 -9.78 6.14
N PRO A 36 -0.82 -10.39 7.28
CA PRO A 36 -0.83 -11.85 7.41
C PRO A 36 -2.27 -12.39 7.32
N HIS A 37 -2.51 -13.38 6.46
CA HIS A 37 -3.80 -14.07 6.37
C HIS A 37 -3.95 -15.09 7.51
N LEU A 38 -4.49 -14.65 8.66
CA LEU A 38 -4.72 -15.53 9.81
C LEU A 38 -5.95 -16.46 9.65
N ARG A 39 -6.89 -16.13 8.75
CA ARG A 39 -8.09 -16.93 8.40
C ARG A 39 -8.50 -16.70 6.95
N GLN A 40 -9.45 -17.50 6.44
CA GLN A 40 -9.96 -17.49 5.05
C GLN A 40 -10.44 -16.11 4.52
N SER A 41 -10.62 -15.10 5.38
CA SER A 41 -11.02 -13.74 5.03
C SER A 41 -9.96 -12.70 5.44
N GLY A 42 -8.83 -12.65 4.74
CA GLY A 42 -7.81 -11.61 4.92
C GLY A 42 -7.91 -10.45 3.93
N LYS A 43 -8.88 -10.48 3.00
CA LYS A 43 -9.16 -9.34 2.09
C LYS A 43 -9.52 -8.09 2.89
N ASN A 44 -10.50 -8.22 3.79
CA ASN A 44 -10.97 -7.10 4.61
C ASN A 44 -9.85 -6.45 5.43
N SER A 45 -8.87 -7.22 5.91
CA SER A 45 -7.75 -6.68 6.69
C SER A 45 -6.82 -5.80 5.85
N ALA A 46 -6.59 -6.15 4.58
CA ALA A 46 -5.78 -5.33 3.68
C ALA A 46 -6.51 -4.03 3.33
N ASP A 47 -7.80 -4.13 3.00
CA ASP A 47 -8.63 -2.95 2.65
C ASP A 47 -8.75 -1.99 3.84
N ILE A 48 -9.03 -2.49 5.04
CA ILE A 48 -9.12 -1.67 6.25
C ILE A 48 -7.77 -0.98 6.51
N ARG A 49 -6.66 -1.72 6.40
CA ARG A 49 -5.33 -1.13 6.64
C ARG A 49 -4.99 -0.06 5.61
N LEU A 50 -5.31 -0.30 4.34
CA LEU A 50 -5.11 0.69 3.27
C LEU A 50 -5.91 1.96 3.55
N VAL A 51 -7.18 1.84 3.92
CA VAL A 51 -8.03 3.00 4.21
C VAL A 51 -7.53 3.78 5.42
N VAL A 52 -7.13 3.11 6.51
CA VAL A 52 -6.59 3.77 7.70
C VAL A 52 -5.30 4.53 7.36
N ASP A 53 -4.36 3.89 6.67
CA ASP A 53 -3.12 4.53 6.24
C ASP A 53 -3.38 5.72 5.30
N ALA A 54 -4.35 5.61 4.39
CA ALA A 54 -4.71 6.69 3.48
C ALA A 54 -5.31 7.88 4.22
N LEU A 55 -6.20 7.64 5.20
CA LEU A 55 -6.76 8.68 6.05
C LEU A 55 -5.67 9.38 6.87
N ASP A 56 -4.78 8.63 7.50
CA ASP A 56 -3.66 9.20 8.25
C ASP A 56 -2.77 10.07 7.35
N LEU A 57 -2.52 9.65 6.10
CA LEU A 57 -1.80 10.46 5.12
C LEU A 57 -2.55 11.74 4.76
N CYS A 58 -3.86 11.68 4.50
CA CYS A 58 -4.69 12.86 4.23
C CYS A 58 -4.61 13.89 5.37
N TYR A 59 -4.59 13.43 6.63
CA TYR A 59 -4.55 14.32 7.78
C TYR A 59 -3.15 14.85 8.12
N THR A 60 -2.09 14.07 7.87
CA THR A 60 -0.72 14.41 8.28
C THR A 60 0.13 15.01 7.17
N LYS A 61 -0.25 14.83 5.91
CA LYS A 61 0.50 15.27 4.73
C LYS A 61 -0.41 16.09 3.81
N SER A 62 -0.69 17.33 4.20
CA SER A 62 -1.57 18.26 3.46
C SER A 62 -1.15 18.59 2.02
N HIS A 63 0.07 18.23 1.62
CA HIS A 63 0.59 18.38 0.25
C HIS A 63 0.34 17.14 -0.63
N VAL A 64 -0.35 16.11 -0.11
CA VAL A 64 -0.77 14.96 -0.90
C VAL A 64 -2.13 15.27 -1.50
N ASP A 65 -2.14 15.70 -2.76
CA ASP A 65 -3.38 16.11 -3.44
C ASP A 65 -4.08 14.97 -4.19
N THR A 66 -3.40 13.84 -4.37
CA THR A 66 -3.88 12.76 -5.23
C THR A 66 -3.51 11.40 -4.66
N PHE A 67 -4.54 10.56 -4.51
CA PHE A 67 -4.41 9.16 -4.14
C PHE A 67 -4.70 8.29 -5.35
N VAL A 68 -3.83 7.31 -5.59
CA VAL A 68 -4.04 6.26 -6.59
C VAL A 68 -4.15 4.94 -5.85
N ILE A 69 -5.34 4.34 -5.85
CA ILE A 69 -5.60 3.04 -5.23
C ILE A 69 -5.65 2.00 -6.34
N ILE A 70 -4.79 0.99 -6.24
CA ILE A 70 -4.79 -0.17 -7.13
C ILE A 70 -5.35 -1.34 -6.33
N SER A 71 -6.61 -1.67 -6.56
CA SER A 71 -7.33 -2.79 -5.93
C SER A 71 -8.30 -3.40 -6.96
N GLY A 72 -8.75 -4.64 -6.75
CA GLY A 72 -9.62 -5.38 -7.68
C GLY A 72 -10.57 -6.33 -6.98
#